data_AF-A0A1Y2EL73-F1
#
_entry.id   AF-A0A1Y2EL73-F1
#
_cell.length_a   1.000
_cell.length_b   1.000
_cell.length_c   1.000
_cell.angle_alpha   90.00
_cell.angle_beta   90.00
_cell.angle_gamma   90.00
#
_symmetry.space_group_name_H-M   'P 1'
#
loop_
_entity.id
_entity.type
_entity.pdbx_description
1 polymer ?
#
loop_
_entity_poly.entity_id
_entity_poly.type
_entity_poly.pdbx_seq_one_letter_code
_entity_poly.pdbx_strand_id
1 'polypeptide(L)'
;MLDNDLKTWKDSSWHIKDFNNNYGCFWNGKGLQYVYTYSCFRMLFEKDNECNSINRGVEKSHSSVIPICKTTCEAYYYSLKSIFNDEKQCPSNVESYIKILKKNDHKRVLDKNVESLVHLNELYIAEALNARIKTLQDINEYCNEYSTEDNCINDVVDERNYCGFSPHSINSFLEYCLEHSDIECCQNKLQDVSLTKSSTLKLSIWSIICILIHVPLMGIIFGFMHFKNRNLEKYMDPKLLNPDGLATFNKHIVIHPYNPIIEDEIKLNIGDIILIQDIFNDGWVHGINCTTNTEGTFPVACITPYELGNFNENTSAS
;
A
#
# COMPACT_ATOMS: atom_id res chain seq x y z
N MET A 1 -3.54 -0.02 -13.69
CA MET A 1 -3.66 1.11 -12.76
C MET A 1 -3.71 2.38 -13.58
N LEU A 2 -4.70 3.25 -13.38
CA LEU A 2 -4.75 4.56 -14.02
C LEU A 2 -3.92 5.58 -13.19
N ASP A 3 -3.55 6.70 -13.78
CA ASP A 3 -2.73 7.74 -13.13
C ASP A 3 -3.34 8.25 -11.81
N ASN A 4 -4.65 8.50 -11.81
CA ASN A 4 -5.40 8.89 -10.61
C ASN A 4 -5.33 7.83 -9.50
N ASP A 5 -5.40 6.54 -9.86
CA ASP A 5 -5.31 5.44 -8.89
C ASP A 5 -3.93 5.43 -8.23
N LEU A 6 -2.87 5.69 -9.00
CA LEU A 6 -1.49 5.73 -8.51
C LEU A 6 -1.23 6.91 -7.57
N LYS A 7 -1.76 8.08 -7.93
CA LYS A 7 -1.69 9.28 -7.08
C LYS A 7 -2.34 9.06 -5.71
N THR A 8 -3.46 8.36 -5.65
CA THR A 8 -4.13 8.05 -4.38
C THR A 8 -3.51 6.86 -3.66
N TRP A 9 -3.07 5.85 -4.40
CA TRP A 9 -2.55 4.60 -3.84
C TRP A 9 -1.26 4.83 -3.07
N LYS A 10 -0.33 5.65 -3.59
CA LYS A 10 1.01 5.82 -2.99
C LYS A 10 0.99 6.26 -1.52
N ASP A 11 -0.06 6.97 -1.10
CA ASP A 11 -0.22 7.49 0.27
C ASP A 11 -1.25 6.67 1.08
N SER A 12 -1.82 5.62 0.49
CA SER A 12 -2.88 4.83 1.09
C SER A 12 -2.35 3.82 2.12
N SER A 13 -3.21 3.43 3.05
CA SER A 13 -2.95 2.30 3.95
C SER A 13 -2.76 0.98 3.19
N TRP A 14 -3.33 0.88 1.98
CA TRP A 14 -3.17 -0.29 1.11
C TRP A 14 -1.74 -0.43 0.60
N HIS A 15 -1.12 0.66 0.15
CA HIS A 15 0.29 0.64 -0.26
C HIS A 15 1.19 0.20 0.90
N ILE A 16 0.96 0.74 2.11
CA ILE A 16 1.73 0.35 3.31
C ILE A 16 1.56 -1.15 3.60
N LYS A 17 0.33 -1.65 3.56
CA LYS A 17 0.02 -3.06 3.81
C LYS A 17 0.64 -3.98 2.76
N ASP A 18 0.50 -3.63 1.49
CA ASP A 18 1.06 -4.40 0.36
C ASP A 18 2.58 -4.45 0.43
N PHE A 19 3.23 -3.32 0.67
CA PHE A 19 4.66 -3.23 0.89
C PHE A 19 5.11 -4.16 2.03
N ASN A 20 4.44 -4.08 3.18
CA ASN A 20 4.79 -4.86 4.35
C ASN A 20 4.63 -6.37 4.14
N ASN A 21 3.59 -6.78 3.42
CA ASN A 21 3.34 -8.18 3.09
C ASN A 21 4.34 -8.72 2.05
N ASN A 22 4.64 -7.96 0.99
CA ASN A 22 5.52 -8.42 -0.07
C ASN A 22 7.00 -8.41 0.35
N TYR A 23 7.37 -7.53 1.28
CA TYR A 23 8.75 -7.36 1.70
C TYR A 23 9.01 -7.79 3.14
N GLY A 24 8.06 -8.39 3.85
CA GLY A 24 8.27 -8.83 5.24
C GLY A 24 8.69 -7.68 6.16
N CYS A 25 8.08 -6.51 5.96
CA CYS A 25 8.42 -5.28 6.66
C CYS A 25 7.28 -4.80 7.58
N PHE A 26 7.57 -3.77 8.36
CA PHE A 26 6.69 -2.98 9.21
C PHE A 26 6.87 -1.49 8.90
N TRP A 27 7.04 -1.18 7.61
CA TRP A 27 7.13 0.17 7.08
C TRP A 27 5.88 0.97 7.42
N ASN A 28 6.07 2.27 7.66
CA ASN A 28 5.05 3.18 8.18
C ASN A 28 4.57 4.21 7.15
N GLY A 29 4.93 4.05 5.87
CA GLY A 29 4.57 4.98 4.80
C GLY A 29 5.52 6.18 4.62
N LYS A 30 6.65 6.23 5.33
CA LYS A 30 7.55 7.39 5.36
C LYS A 30 8.93 7.11 4.78
N GLY A 31 9.63 8.16 4.37
CA GLY A 31 11.02 8.07 3.91
C GLY A 31 11.21 7.73 2.43
N LEU A 32 10.16 7.34 1.71
CA LEU A 32 10.23 7.02 0.29
C LEU A 32 10.13 8.30 -0.56
N GLN A 33 11.04 8.47 -1.52
CA GLN A 33 11.09 9.62 -2.42
C GLN A 33 10.75 9.23 -3.85
N TYR A 34 10.03 10.09 -4.58
CA TYR A 34 9.74 9.97 -6.01
C TYR A 34 9.02 8.67 -6.41
N VAL A 35 8.29 8.04 -5.49
CA VAL A 35 7.54 6.82 -5.79
C VAL A 35 6.51 7.05 -6.88
N TYR A 36 5.82 8.20 -6.87
CA TYR A 36 4.82 8.49 -7.90
C TYR A 36 5.49 8.75 -9.24
N THR A 37 6.50 9.62 -9.25
CA THR A 37 7.29 9.95 -10.44
C THR A 37 7.85 8.67 -11.07
N TYR A 38 8.60 7.87 -10.31
CA TYR A 38 9.20 6.62 -10.81
C TYR A 38 8.13 5.67 -11.39
N SER A 39 7.05 5.42 -10.66
CA SER A 39 5.99 4.52 -11.11
C SER A 39 5.31 5.02 -12.39
N CYS A 40 5.09 6.33 -12.53
CA CYS A 40 4.53 6.91 -13.76
C CYS A 40 5.43 6.67 -14.97
N PHE A 41 6.72 7.01 -14.84
CA PHE A 41 7.67 6.84 -15.94
C PHE A 41 7.83 5.37 -16.32
N ARG A 42 7.96 4.48 -15.33
CA ARG A 42 8.05 3.04 -15.57
C ARG A 42 6.86 2.53 -16.39
N MET A 43 5.64 2.91 -16.02
CA MET A 43 4.44 2.51 -16.76
C MET A 43 4.39 3.08 -18.19
N LEU A 44 4.89 4.29 -18.41
CA LEU A 44 4.95 4.89 -19.75
C LEU A 44 5.96 4.14 -20.64
N PHE A 45 7.14 3.83 -20.12
CA PHE A 45 8.18 3.12 -20.88
C PHE A 45 7.81 1.66 -21.16
N GLU A 46 7.22 0.95 -20.19
CA GLU A 46 6.71 -0.41 -20.40
C GLU A 46 5.65 -0.43 -21.52
N LYS A 47 4.71 0.53 -21.51
CA LYS A 47 3.69 0.65 -22.58
C LYS A 47 4.26 1.07 -23.93
N ASP A 48 5.20 2.01 -23.97
CA ASP A 48 5.82 2.44 -25.22
C ASP A 48 6.59 1.28 -25.88
N ASN A 49 7.32 0.49 -25.08
CA ASN A 49 8.00 -0.71 -25.55
C ASN A 49 7.02 -1.76 -26.12
N GLU A 50 5.88 -1.98 -25.44
CA GLU A 50 4.83 -2.88 -25.94
C GLU A 50 4.24 -2.39 -27.27
N CYS A 51 3.87 -1.11 -27.36
CA CYS A 51 3.30 -0.52 -28.58
C CYS A 51 4.28 -0.57 -29.75
N ASN A 52 5.56 -0.28 -29.51
CA ASN A 52 6.59 -0.23 -30.55
C ASN A 52 7.11 -1.62 -30.94
N SER A 53 6.89 -2.65 -30.12
CA SER A 53 7.28 -4.03 -30.43
C SER A 53 6.57 -4.61 -31.66
N ILE A 54 5.39 -4.08 -32.01
CA ILE A 54 4.53 -4.55 -33.10
C ILE A 54 4.95 -3.97 -34.47
N ASN A 55 5.67 -2.85 -34.50
CA ASN A 55 6.02 -2.11 -35.73
C ASN A 55 7.51 -2.22 -36.14
N ARG A 56 8.13 -3.40 -36.03
CA ARG A 56 9.56 -3.64 -36.38
C ARG A 56 9.92 -3.52 -37.89
N GLY A 57 9.10 -2.87 -38.70
CA GLY A 57 9.31 -2.74 -40.15
C GLY A 57 9.58 -1.32 -40.67
N VAL A 58 9.43 -0.29 -39.84
CA VAL A 58 9.63 1.11 -40.25
C VAL A 58 10.56 1.75 -39.23
N GLU A 59 11.49 2.57 -39.73
CA GLU A 59 12.59 3.23 -39.01
C GLU A 59 12.32 3.47 -37.52
N LYS A 60 13.33 3.18 -36.67
CA LYS A 60 13.37 3.51 -35.23
C LYS A 60 13.05 4.99 -35.03
N SER A 61 11.78 5.37 -35.03
CA SER A 61 11.36 6.69 -34.61
C SER A 61 11.69 6.74 -33.13
N HIS A 62 12.55 7.68 -32.76
CA HIS A 62 12.85 8.02 -31.37
C HIS A 62 11.57 7.93 -30.53
N SER A 63 11.60 7.12 -29.46
CA SER A 63 10.50 7.10 -28.49
C SER A 63 10.18 8.54 -28.11
N SER A 64 8.91 8.94 -28.27
CA SER A 64 8.47 10.30 -27.96
C SER A 64 8.39 10.56 -26.45
N VAL A 65 8.66 9.54 -25.63
CA VAL A 65 8.64 9.63 -24.18
C VAL A 65 9.93 10.27 -23.69
N ILE A 66 9.79 11.43 -23.05
CA ILE A 66 10.91 12.09 -22.37
C ILE A 66 11.28 11.24 -21.14
N PRO A 67 12.56 10.84 -20.98
CA PRO A 67 12.99 10.01 -19.86
C PRO A 67 12.93 10.73 -18.51
N ILE A 68 12.85 9.96 -17.42
CA ILE A 68 13.06 10.46 -16.07
C ILE A 68 14.53 10.86 -15.89
N CYS A 69 14.79 11.89 -15.08
CA CYS A 69 16.17 12.24 -14.74
C CYS A 69 16.83 11.13 -13.93
N LYS A 70 18.10 10.84 -14.24
CA LYS A 70 18.84 9.76 -13.59
C LYS A 70 18.99 10.01 -12.09
N THR A 71 19.31 11.24 -11.69
CA THR A 71 19.26 11.69 -10.29
C THR A 71 17.94 11.38 -9.59
N THR A 72 16.78 11.67 -10.20
CA THR A 72 15.46 11.34 -9.64
C THR A 72 15.24 9.84 -9.51
N CYS A 73 15.58 9.07 -10.56
CA CYS A 73 15.40 7.62 -10.55
C CYS A 73 16.23 6.98 -9.44
N GLU A 74 17.49 7.41 -9.30
CA GLU A 74 18.39 6.96 -8.26
C GLU A 74 17.93 7.41 -6.86
N ALA A 75 17.33 8.59 -6.72
CA ALA A 75 16.75 9.03 -5.45
C ALA A 75 15.63 8.08 -4.95
N TYR A 76 14.76 7.60 -5.85
CA TYR A 76 13.79 6.55 -5.50
C TYR A 76 14.50 5.26 -5.08
N TYR A 77 15.47 4.78 -5.86
CA TYR A 77 16.25 3.59 -5.54
C TYR A 77 16.90 3.68 -4.15
N TYR A 78 17.59 4.77 -3.84
CA TYR A 78 18.31 4.93 -2.58
C TYR A 78 17.37 5.11 -1.39
N SER A 79 16.24 5.80 -1.56
CA SER A 79 15.24 5.93 -0.49
C SER A 79 14.59 4.58 -0.14
N LEU A 80 14.25 3.76 -1.15
CA LEU A 80 13.76 2.41 -0.94
C LEU A 80 14.82 1.50 -0.30
N LYS A 81 16.06 1.57 -0.77
CA LYS A 81 17.19 0.82 -0.21
C LYS A 81 17.44 1.17 1.25
N SER A 82 17.31 2.45 1.62
CA SER A 82 17.41 2.90 3.00
C SER A 82 16.34 2.25 3.89
N ILE A 83 15.08 2.20 3.42
CA ILE A 83 13.98 1.54 4.12
C ILE A 83 14.25 0.04 4.29
N PHE A 84 14.68 -0.65 3.23
CA PHE A 84 15.00 -2.09 3.29
C PHE A 84 16.16 -2.43 4.22
N ASN A 85 17.09 -1.48 4.44
CA ASN A 85 18.23 -1.65 5.33
C ASN A 85 17.95 -1.26 6.79
N ASP A 86 16.80 -0.63 7.08
CA ASP A 86 16.42 -0.28 8.44
C ASP A 86 15.84 -1.51 9.16
N GLU A 87 16.64 -2.17 9.99
CA GLU A 87 16.22 -3.35 10.78
C GLU A 87 14.98 -3.14 11.65
N LYS A 88 14.63 -1.88 11.99
CA LYS A 88 13.40 -1.59 12.75
C LYS A 88 12.15 -1.63 11.90
N GLN A 89 12.31 -1.43 10.59
CA GLN A 89 11.22 -1.44 9.61
C GLN A 89 11.24 -2.71 8.77
N CYS A 90 12.39 -3.11 8.26
CA CYS A 90 12.57 -4.26 7.38
C CYS A 90 13.63 -5.21 7.98
N PRO A 91 13.23 -6.08 8.92
CA PRO A 91 14.16 -7.02 9.56
C PRO A 91 14.83 -7.94 8.54
N SER A 92 16.10 -8.27 8.74
CA SER A 92 16.89 -9.11 7.83
C SER A 92 16.83 -10.62 8.11
N ASN A 93 16.18 -11.01 9.20
CA ASN A 93 16.04 -12.41 9.61
C ASN A 93 14.72 -12.65 10.35
N VAL A 94 14.36 -13.92 10.44
CA VAL A 94 13.08 -14.36 11.01
C VAL A 94 12.98 -14.05 12.50
N GLU A 95 14.07 -14.11 13.26
CA GLU A 95 14.07 -13.82 14.69
C GLU A 95 13.75 -12.33 14.96
N SER A 96 14.40 -11.43 14.23
CA SER A 96 14.11 -9.99 14.26
C SER A 96 12.68 -9.69 13.83
N TYR A 97 12.19 -10.37 12.79
CA TYR A 97 10.80 -10.23 12.34
C TYR A 97 9.79 -10.64 13.41
N ILE A 98 9.95 -11.82 14.00
CA ILE A 98 9.07 -12.31 15.07
C ILE A 98 9.13 -11.40 16.30
N LYS A 99 10.29 -10.83 16.62
CA LYS A 99 10.45 -9.86 17.71
C LYS A 99 9.60 -8.61 17.49
N ILE A 100 9.59 -8.06 16.27
CA ILE A 100 8.78 -6.89 15.93
C ILE A 100 7.30 -7.27 15.86
N LEU A 101 6.97 -8.41 15.26
CA LEU A 101 5.60 -8.94 15.17
C LEU A 101 4.96 -9.06 16.55
N LYS A 102 5.68 -9.63 17.52
CA LYS A 102 5.19 -9.77 18.91
C LYS A 102 4.97 -8.44 19.61
N LYS A 103 5.80 -7.43 19.31
CA LYS A 103 5.66 -6.08 19.86
C LYS A 103 4.45 -5.35 19.27
N ASN A 104 4.15 -5.58 18.00
CA ASN A 104 3.06 -4.88 17.32
C ASN A 104 1.71 -5.58 17.53
N ASP A 105 1.70 -6.91 17.66
CA ASP A 105 0.47 -7.71 17.64
C ASP A 105 0.33 -8.57 18.92
N HIS A 106 0.40 -7.88 20.07
CA HIS A 106 0.45 -8.49 21.40
C HIS A 106 -0.69 -9.47 21.70
N LYS A 107 -1.89 -9.34 21.11
CA LYS A 107 -3.05 -10.17 21.47
C LYS A 107 -3.16 -11.49 20.69
N ARG A 108 -2.68 -11.55 19.44
CA ARG A 108 -2.85 -12.72 18.54
C ARG A 108 -1.66 -13.70 18.58
N VAL A 109 -0.50 -13.23 19.05
CA VAL A 109 0.77 -13.98 18.97
C VAL A 109 1.17 -14.63 20.31
N LEU A 110 0.49 -14.28 21.41
CA LEU A 110 0.80 -14.77 22.77
C LEU A 110 0.59 -16.28 22.97
N ASP A 111 -0.25 -16.92 22.14
CA ASP A 111 -0.59 -18.34 22.31
C ASP A 111 0.37 -19.30 21.59
N LYS A 112 1.31 -18.79 20.76
CA LYS A 112 2.28 -19.62 20.02
C LYS A 112 3.70 -19.49 20.59
N ASN A 113 4.36 -20.64 20.77
CA ASN A 113 5.78 -20.70 21.10
C ASN A 113 6.61 -19.93 20.04
N VAL A 114 7.63 -19.19 20.49
CA VAL A 114 8.57 -18.44 19.62
C VAL A 114 9.18 -19.35 18.56
N GLU A 115 9.61 -20.55 18.95
CA GLU A 115 10.25 -21.51 18.06
C GLU A 115 9.32 -21.96 16.92
N SER A 116 8.05 -22.24 17.25
CA SER A 116 7.04 -22.57 16.25
C SER A 116 6.75 -21.40 15.31
N LEU A 117 6.77 -20.16 15.81
CA LEU A 117 6.58 -18.97 14.97
C LEU A 117 7.76 -18.75 14.03
N VAL A 118 8.99 -18.98 14.50
CA VAL A 118 10.19 -18.91 13.67
C VAL A 118 10.07 -19.90 12.51
N HIS A 119 9.84 -21.18 12.81
CA HIS A 119 9.72 -22.20 11.77
C HIS A 119 8.61 -21.91 10.75
N LEU A 120 7.47 -21.38 11.20
CA LEU A 120 6.35 -21.01 10.32
C LEU A 120 6.65 -19.81 9.41
N ASN A 121 7.61 -18.95 9.76
CA ASN A 121 7.91 -17.71 9.04
C ASN A 121 9.28 -17.72 8.33
N GLU A 122 10.08 -18.78 8.48
CA GLU A 122 11.38 -18.91 7.82
C GLU A 122 11.29 -18.77 6.30
N LEU A 123 10.38 -19.52 5.66
CA LEU A 123 10.19 -19.46 4.20
C LEU A 123 9.68 -18.08 3.76
N TYR A 124 8.67 -17.54 4.46
CA TYR A 124 8.12 -16.22 4.18
C TYR A 124 9.19 -15.12 4.22
N ILE A 125 10.05 -15.12 5.25
CA ILE A 125 11.11 -14.11 5.36
C ILE A 125 12.20 -14.31 4.30
N ALA A 126 12.53 -15.55 3.95
CA ALA A 126 13.46 -15.81 2.85
C ALA A 126 12.93 -15.28 1.51
N GLU A 127 11.64 -15.50 1.22
CA GLU A 127 10.98 -14.99 0.01
C GLU A 127 10.91 -13.45 0.00
N ALA A 128 10.54 -12.85 1.13
CA ALA A 128 10.52 -11.40 1.31
C ALA A 128 11.90 -10.76 1.09
N LEU A 129 12.98 -11.36 1.62
CA LEU A 129 14.35 -10.88 1.40
C LEU A 129 14.75 -10.96 -0.07
N ASN A 130 14.41 -12.05 -0.75
CA ASN A 130 14.64 -12.19 -2.19
C ASN A 130 13.85 -11.14 -2.99
N ALA A 131 12.60 -10.87 -2.61
CA ALA A 131 11.77 -9.84 -3.22
C ALA A 131 12.39 -8.44 -3.08
N ARG A 132 12.97 -8.10 -1.91
CA ARG A 132 13.69 -6.84 -1.70
C ARG A 132 14.89 -6.71 -2.64
N ILE A 133 15.73 -7.75 -2.72
CA ILE A 133 16.93 -7.79 -3.56
C ILE A 133 16.55 -7.61 -5.03
N LYS A 134 15.59 -8.41 -5.50
CA LYS A 134 15.12 -8.36 -6.89
C LYS A 134 14.53 -7.00 -7.23
N THR A 135 13.69 -6.45 -6.36
CA THR A 135 13.09 -5.12 -6.57
C THR A 135 14.17 -4.04 -6.74
N LEU A 136 15.19 -4.04 -5.87
CA LEU A 136 16.30 -3.09 -6.00
C LEU A 136 17.11 -3.30 -7.28
N GLN A 137 17.35 -4.56 -7.68
CA GLN A 137 18.02 -4.87 -8.94
C GLN A 137 17.22 -4.35 -10.13
N ASP A 138 15.92 -4.68 -10.21
CA ASP A 138 15.02 -4.26 -11.28
C ASP A 138 14.97 -2.72 -11.39
N ILE A 139 14.89 -2.00 -10.26
CA ILE A 139 14.89 -0.53 -10.25
C ILE A 139 16.24 0.01 -10.75
N ASN A 140 17.35 -0.54 -10.27
CA ASN A 140 18.68 -0.09 -10.68
C ASN A 140 18.94 -0.35 -12.17
N GLU A 141 18.53 -1.50 -12.70
CA GLU A 141 18.58 -1.80 -14.13
C GLU A 141 17.76 -0.80 -14.93
N TYR A 142 16.51 -0.55 -14.50
CA TYR A 142 15.64 0.45 -15.13
C TYR A 142 16.28 1.84 -15.14
N CYS A 143 16.82 2.31 -14.01
CA CYS A 143 17.48 3.61 -13.96
C CYS A 143 18.70 3.67 -14.90
N ASN A 144 19.46 2.59 -15.03
CA ASN A 144 20.61 2.59 -15.94
C ASN A 144 20.21 2.57 -17.42
N GLU A 145 19.08 1.96 -17.77
CA GLU A 145 18.66 1.78 -19.16
C GLU A 145 17.74 2.91 -19.66
N TYR A 146 16.85 3.42 -18.81
CA TYR A 146 15.73 4.30 -19.21
C TYR A 146 15.77 5.71 -18.57
N SER A 147 16.89 6.10 -17.95
CA SER A 147 17.08 7.45 -17.41
C SER A 147 18.35 8.12 -17.93
N THR A 148 18.38 9.45 -17.93
CA THR A 148 19.48 10.28 -18.44
C THR A 148 19.56 11.58 -17.66
N GLU A 149 20.67 12.30 -17.76
CA GLU A 149 20.79 13.66 -17.23
C GLU A 149 20.42 14.73 -18.27
N ASP A 150 20.51 14.40 -19.55
CA ASP A 150 20.21 15.33 -20.65
C ASP A 150 18.76 15.20 -21.12
N ASN A 151 18.02 16.30 -21.18
CA ASN A 151 16.63 16.37 -21.64
C ASN A 151 15.70 15.37 -20.92
N CYS A 152 15.65 15.46 -19.59
CA CYS A 152 14.88 14.58 -18.74
C CYS A 152 13.86 15.33 -17.87
N ILE A 153 12.93 14.59 -17.25
CA ILE A 153 11.96 15.13 -16.29
C ILE A 153 12.35 14.71 -14.87
N ASN A 154 12.51 15.71 -13.99
CA ASN A 154 12.89 15.49 -12.60
C ASN A 154 11.75 15.01 -11.71
N ASP A 155 10.52 15.43 -11.97
CA ASP A 155 9.40 15.17 -11.07
C ASP A 155 8.04 15.35 -11.76
N VAL A 156 7.02 14.77 -11.13
CA VAL A 156 5.63 15.17 -11.32
C VAL A 156 5.25 16.32 -10.36
N VAL A 157 4.27 17.14 -10.75
CA VAL A 157 3.92 18.41 -10.09
C VAL A 157 3.70 18.27 -8.57
N ASP A 158 3.14 17.15 -8.12
CA ASP A 158 2.82 16.93 -6.70
C ASP A 158 4.06 16.63 -5.82
N GLU A 159 5.15 16.12 -6.39
CA GLU A 159 6.36 15.70 -5.68
C GLU A 159 7.48 16.76 -5.74
N ARG A 160 7.48 17.63 -6.77
CA ARG A 160 8.41 18.76 -6.93
C ARG A 160 8.59 19.59 -5.66
N ASN A 161 7.47 19.84 -4.99
CA ASN A 161 7.38 20.75 -3.87
C ASN A 161 7.99 20.20 -2.57
N TYR A 162 8.31 18.91 -2.52
CA TYR A 162 8.73 18.21 -1.32
C TYR A 162 9.92 17.30 -1.61
N CYS A 163 10.75 17.63 -2.61
CA CYS A 163 11.92 16.83 -3.00
C CYS A 163 11.60 15.33 -3.16
N GLY A 164 10.50 15.00 -3.85
CA GLY A 164 10.10 13.61 -4.05
C GLY A 164 9.29 13.01 -2.91
N PHE A 165 9.27 13.61 -1.73
CA PHE A 165 8.45 13.07 -0.64
C PHE A 165 6.97 13.34 -0.85
N SER A 166 6.15 12.44 -0.32
CA SER A 166 4.71 12.68 -0.22
C SER A 166 4.42 13.93 0.63
N PRO A 167 3.45 14.78 0.22
CA PRO A 167 2.95 15.87 1.08
C PRO A 167 2.45 15.37 2.45
N HIS A 168 1.96 14.13 2.52
CA HIS A 168 1.52 13.49 3.76
C HIS A 168 2.68 13.07 4.69
N SER A 169 3.91 13.07 4.16
CA SER A 169 5.15 12.69 4.85
C SER A 169 6.10 13.88 5.03
N ILE A 170 5.56 15.09 5.28
CA ILE A 170 6.34 16.34 5.41
C ILE A 170 7.49 16.24 6.43
N ASN A 171 7.34 15.46 7.49
CA ASN A 171 8.42 15.28 8.48
C ASN A 171 9.65 14.59 7.89
N SER A 172 9.46 13.62 6.98
CA SER A 172 10.57 12.94 6.30
C SER A 172 11.30 13.88 5.35
N PHE A 173 10.55 14.74 4.65
CA PHE A 173 11.13 15.81 3.85
C PHE A 173 11.99 16.75 4.70
N LEU A 174 11.48 17.18 5.86
CA LEU A 174 12.22 18.06 6.77
C LEU A 174 13.48 17.40 7.32
N GLU A 175 13.38 16.17 7.79
CA GLU A 175 14.51 15.40 8.31
C GLU A 175 15.60 15.22 7.25
N TYR A 176 15.20 14.85 6.02
CA TYR A 176 16.11 14.74 4.89
C TYR A 176 16.84 16.06 4.58
N CYS A 177 16.10 17.17 4.48
CA CYS A 177 16.68 18.47 4.15
C CYS A 177 17.51 19.09 5.27
N LEU A 178 17.35 18.65 6.52
CA LEU A 178 18.25 19.03 7.61
C LEU A 178 19.65 18.43 7.43
N GLU A 179 19.73 17.22 6.87
CA GLU A 179 20.99 16.52 6.61
C GLU A 179 21.58 16.86 5.22
N HIS A 180 20.75 17.35 4.29
CA HIS A 180 21.11 17.57 2.87
C HIS A 180 20.81 19.02 2.43
N SER A 181 21.25 20.00 3.22
CA SER A 181 20.99 21.42 2.98
C SER A 181 21.59 21.98 1.67
N ASP A 182 22.57 21.28 1.10
CA ASP A 182 23.27 21.60 -0.13
C ASP A 182 22.49 21.24 -1.40
N ILE A 183 21.51 20.33 -1.31
CA ILE A 183 20.70 19.90 -2.45
C ILE A 183 19.69 20.99 -2.84
N GLU A 184 19.61 21.31 -4.14
CA GLU A 184 18.77 22.38 -4.70
C GLU A 184 17.30 22.31 -4.25
N CYS A 185 16.71 21.11 -4.22
CA CYS A 185 15.32 20.91 -3.79
C CYS A 185 15.08 21.31 -2.31
N CYS A 186 16.12 21.26 -1.46
CA CYS A 186 16.06 21.57 -0.04
C CYS A 186 16.33 23.06 0.25
N GLN A 187 16.99 23.77 -0.66
CA GLN A 187 17.37 25.18 -0.49
C GLN A 187 16.16 26.12 -0.39
N ASN A 188 15.01 25.76 -0.98
CA ASN A 188 13.88 26.67 -1.13
C ASN A 188 12.77 26.59 -0.06
N LYS A 189 12.79 25.68 0.94
CA LYS A 189 11.56 25.43 1.75
C LYS A 189 11.67 25.20 3.26
N LEU A 190 12.82 25.43 3.90
CA LEU A 190 12.85 25.55 5.36
C LEU A 190 12.16 26.82 5.88
N GLN A 191 12.00 27.84 5.03
CA GLN A 191 11.40 29.13 5.40
C GLN A 191 9.86 29.06 5.53
N ASP A 192 9.18 28.30 4.66
CA ASP A 192 7.71 28.13 4.69
C ASP A 192 7.23 27.21 5.83
N VAL A 193 8.04 26.24 6.25
CA VAL A 193 7.64 25.30 7.32
C VAL A 193 7.78 25.94 8.72
N SER A 194 8.61 26.99 8.84
CA SER A 194 8.78 27.74 10.09
C SER A 194 7.49 28.38 10.62
N LEU A 195 6.42 28.46 9.81
CA LEU A 195 5.12 29.00 10.22
C LEU A 195 4.22 28.04 11.01
N THR A 196 4.63 26.79 11.27
CA THR A 196 3.81 25.83 12.03
C THR A 196 4.40 25.35 13.36
N LYS A 197 5.64 25.74 13.72
CA LYS A 197 6.19 25.41 15.03
C LYS A 197 6.04 26.57 16.02
N SER A 198 5.26 26.29 17.06
CA SER A 198 5.05 27.09 18.27
C SER A 198 3.88 28.07 18.24
N SER A 199 2.66 27.55 18.30
CA SER A 199 1.72 28.14 19.25
C SER A 199 1.91 27.40 20.57
N THR A 200 2.44 28.09 21.58
CA THR A 200 2.20 27.65 22.95
C THR A 200 0.70 27.78 23.14
N LEU A 201 -0.01 26.65 23.07
CA LEU A 201 -1.46 26.59 23.21
C LEU A 201 -1.79 27.03 24.65
N LYS A 202 -1.95 28.32 24.87
CA LYS A 202 -2.56 28.85 26.09
C LYS A 202 -4.02 28.43 26.03
N LEU A 203 -4.32 27.23 26.54
CA LEU A 203 -5.70 26.79 26.68
C LEU A 203 -6.45 27.85 27.50
N SER A 204 -7.40 28.50 26.86
CA SER A 204 -8.37 29.33 27.56
C SER A 204 -9.05 28.48 28.63
N ILE A 205 -9.45 29.11 29.74
CA ILE A 205 -10.24 28.45 30.80
C ILE A 205 -11.47 27.73 30.19
N TRP A 206 -12.03 28.27 29.11
CA TRP A 206 -13.10 27.65 28.33
C TRP A 206 -12.69 26.34 27.65
N SER A 207 -11.45 26.24 27.16
CA SER A 207 -10.92 25.02 26.55
C SER A 207 -10.76 23.90 27.59
N ILE A 208 -10.38 24.23 28.83
CA ILE A 208 -10.29 23.28 29.94
C ILE A 208 -11.67 22.77 30.33
N ILE A 209 -12.68 23.65 30.39
CA ILE A 209 -14.07 23.28 30.69
C ILE A 209 -14.63 22.35 29.60
N CYS A 210 -14.37 22.64 28.32
CA CYS A 210 -14.78 21.76 27.22
C CYS A 210 -14.12 20.37 27.31
N ILE A 211 -12.83 20.30 27.65
CA ILE A 211 -12.13 19.02 27.84
C ILE A 211 -12.73 18.23 29.01
N LEU A 212 -13.00 18.89 30.14
CA LEU A 212 -13.59 18.25 31.32
C LEU A 212 -15.01 17.73 31.10
N ILE A 213 -15.76 18.28 30.15
CA ILE A 213 -17.12 17.82 29.82
C ILE A 213 -17.11 16.78 28.69
N HIS A 214 -16.30 17.00 27.66
CA HIS A 214 -16.27 16.12 26.48
C HIS A 214 -15.44 14.86 26.67
N VAL A 215 -14.38 14.87 27.48
CA VAL A 215 -13.57 13.68 27.73
C VAL A 215 -14.34 12.58 28.48
N PRO A 216 -15.14 12.88 29.53
CA PRO A 216 -16.00 11.88 30.15
C PRO A 216 -17.07 11.35 29.20
N LEU A 217 -17.67 12.22 28.38
CA LEU A 217 -18.68 11.82 27.40
C LEU A 217 -18.08 10.90 26.32
N MET A 218 -16.90 11.24 25.83
CA MET A 218 -16.14 10.40 24.90
C MET A 218 -15.66 9.11 25.56
N GLY A 219 -15.31 9.11 26.85
CA GLY A 219 -15.00 7.89 27.60
C GLY A 219 -16.20 6.95 27.74
N ILE A 220 -17.40 7.50 27.93
CA ILE A 220 -18.65 6.73 27.96
C ILE A 220 -18.98 6.18 26.58
N ILE A 221 -18.87 7.00 25.52
CA ILE A 221 -19.09 6.57 24.13
C ILE A 221 -18.06 5.51 23.74
N PHE A 222 -16.78 5.72 24.05
CA PHE A 222 -15.71 4.78 23.77
C PHE A 222 -15.85 3.51 24.60
N GLY A 223 -16.32 3.60 25.85
CA GLY A 223 -16.68 2.45 26.67
C GLY A 223 -17.84 1.64 26.08
N PHE A 224 -18.87 2.32 25.55
CA PHE A 224 -19.99 1.70 24.87
C PHE A 224 -19.58 1.09 23.52
N MET A 225 -18.74 1.78 22.76
CA MET A 225 -18.14 1.28 21.51
C MET A 225 -17.23 0.09 21.77
N HIS A 226 -16.40 0.11 22.82
CA HIS A 226 -15.51 -0.98 23.19
C HIS A 226 -16.31 -2.18 23.74
N PHE A 227 -17.40 -1.95 24.49
CA PHE A 227 -18.34 -2.99 24.90
C PHE A 227 -19.04 -3.64 23.71
N LYS A 228 -19.44 -2.85 22.70
CA LYS A 228 -19.94 -3.36 21.41
C LYS A 228 -18.85 -4.13 20.65
N ASN A 229 -17.60 -3.64 20.65
CA ASN A 229 -16.47 -4.23 19.94
C ASN A 229 -16.03 -5.59 20.50
N ARG A 230 -16.11 -5.80 21.83
CA ARG A 230 -15.84 -7.12 22.44
C ARG A 230 -16.88 -8.17 22.08
N ASN A 231 -18.11 -7.77 21.74
CA ASN A 231 -19.13 -8.69 21.24
C ASN A 231 -18.98 -8.96 19.72
N LEU A 232 -18.24 -8.13 18.97
CA LEU A 232 -17.93 -8.30 17.54
C LEU A 232 -16.82 -9.33 17.28
N GLU A 233 -15.87 -9.51 18.22
CA GLU A 233 -14.80 -10.52 18.13
C GLU A 233 -15.35 -11.95 18.04
N LYS A 234 -16.61 -12.16 18.44
CA LYS A 234 -17.34 -13.43 18.36
C LYS A 234 -17.83 -13.78 16.95
N TYR A 235 -17.89 -12.81 16.03
CA TYR A 235 -18.48 -12.98 14.69
C TYR A 235 -17.46 -12.90 13.54
N MET A 236 -16.18 -12.64 13.83
CA MET A 236 -15.11 -12.79 12.85
C MET A 236 -14.61 -14.24 12.89
N ASP A 237 -15.06 -15.09 11.97
CA ASP A 237 -14.48 -16.41 11.77
C ASP A 237 -13.04 -16.24 11.24
N PRO A 238 -12.00 -16.71 11.97
CA PRO A 238 -10.60 -16.65 11.51
C PRO A 238 -10.36 -17.36 10.18
N LYS A 239 -11.27 -18.22 9.72
CA LYS A 239 -11.17 -18.97 8.47
C LYS A 239 -11.45 -18.14 7.20
N LEU A 240 -11.92 -16.90 7.33
CA LEU A 240 -12.10 -15.98 6.19
C LEU A 240 -10.82 -15.20 5.84
N LEU A 241 -9.78 -15.30 6.67
CA LEU A 241 -8.42 -14.90 6.30
C LEU A 241 -7.68 -16.18 5.88
N ASN A 242 -7.30 -16.27 4.60
CA ASN A 242 -6.55 -17.42 4.09
C ASN A 242 -5.32 -17.71 4.99
N PRO A 243 -5.17 -18.94 5.53
CA PRO A 243 -4.05 -19.31 6.39
C PRO A 243 -2.70 -19.44 5.67
N ASP A 244 -2.68 -19.41 4.33
CA ASP A 244 -1.50 -19.84 3.56
C ASP A 244 -0.64 -18.70 3.01
N GLY A 245 -0.94 -17.43 3.32
CA GLY A 245 -0.04 -16.30 3.05
C GLY A 245 0.32 -16.05 1.57
N LEU A 246 -0.21 -16.83 0.63
CA LEU A 246 -0.06 -16.61 -0.79
C LEU A 246 -1.04 -15.50 -1.19
N ALA A 247 -0.51 -14.42 -1.75
CA ALA A 247 -1.26 -13.29 -2.29
C ALA A 247 -2.13 -13.70 -3.49
N THR A 248 -3.16 -14.50 -3.26
CA THR A 248 -4.35 -14.42 -4.11
C THR A 248 -5.00 -13.10 -3.72
N PHE A 249 -4.82 -12.10 -4.58
CA PHE A 249 -5.62 -10.87 -4.64
C PHE A 249 -6.99 -11.09 -4.02
N ASN A 250 -7.52 -10.15 -3.22
CA ASN A 250 -8.83 -10.17 -2.53
C ASN A 250 -10.05 -10.46 -3.45
N LYS A 251 -9.96 -11.50 -4.27
CA LYS A 251 -10.85 -11.95 -5.30
C LYS A 251 -11.70 -13.02 -4.69
N HIS A 252 -12.99 -12.85 -4.84
CA HIS A 252 -14.03 -13.74 -4.38
C HIS A 252 -14.87 -14.12 -5.58
N ILE A 253 -15.56 -15.25 -5.47
CA ILE A 253 -16.56 -15.67 -6.46
C ILE A 253 -17.93 -15.60 -5.82
N VAL A 254 -18.91 -15.12 -6.58
CA VAL A 254 -20.30 -15.09 -6.15
C VAL A 254 -20.85 -16.51 -6.15
N ILE A 255 -21.35 -16.96 -5.00
CA ILE A 255 -22.02 -18.26 -4.81
C ILE A 255 -23.53 -18.13 -4.65
N HIS A 256 -24.03 -16.94 -4.29
CA HIS A 256 -25.46 -16.65 -4.24
C HIS A 256 -25.77 -15.36 -5.01
N PRO A 257 -26.80 -15.36 -5.89
CA PRO A 257 -27.16 -14.19 -6.66
C PRO A 257 -27.79 -13.14 -5.74
N TYR A 258 -27.67 -11.88 -6.13
CA TYR A 258 -28.21 -10.74 -5.38
C TYR A 258 -28.81 -9.71 -6.33
N ASN A 259 -30.02 -9.23 -6.03
CA ASN A 259 -30.65 -8.14 -6.76
C ASN A 259 -30.66 -6.90 -5.85
N PRO A 260 -30.16 -5.75 -6.35
CA PRO A 260 -30.03 -4.55 -5.55
C PRO A 260 -31.41 -3.96 -5.21
N ILE A 261 -31.52 -3.45 -3.99
CA ILE A 261 -32.73 -2.87 -3.39
C ILE A 261 -32.62 -1.34 -3.37
N ILE A 262 -31.42 -0.80 -3.17
CA ILE A 262 -31.10 0.63 -3.18
C ILE A 262 -29.98 0.95 -4.18
N GLU A 263 -29.75 2.22 -4.45
CA GLU A 263 -28.94 2.70 -5.59
C GLU A 263 -27.44 2.39 -5.47
N ASP A 264 -26.93 2.31 -4.24
CA ASP A 264 -25.53 2.00 -3.92
C ASP A 264 -25.21 0.50 -3.89
N GLU A 265 -26.22 -0.36 -4.10
CA GLU A 265 -26.05 -1.80 -4.18
C GLU A 265 -25.86 -2.28 -5.63
N ILE A 266 -25.07 -3.34 -5.81
CA ILE A 266 -24.83 -3.93 -7.14
C ILE A 266 -25.48 -5.30 -7.31
N LYS A 267 -25.87 -5.60 -8.56
CA LYS A 267 -26.38 -6.92 -8.93
C LYS A 267 -25.25 -7.94 -9.00
N LEU A 268 -25.50 -9.12 -8.43
CA LEU A 268 -24.57 -10.25 -8.45
C LEU A 268 -25.18 -11.45 -9.18
N ASN A 269 -24.42 -12.05 -10.10
CA ASN A 269 -24.75 -13.35 -10.70
C ASN A 269 -23.77 -14.40 -10.19
N ILE A 270 -24.25 -15.64 -10.00
CA ILE A 270 -23.39 -16.76 -9.57
C ILE A 270 -22.24 -16.93 -10.56
N GLY A 271 -21.02 -17.02 -10.05
CA GLY A 271 -19.79 -17.14 -10.84
C GLY A 271 -19.11 -15.80 -11.16
N ASP A 272 -19.73 -14.65 -10.85
CA ASP A 272 -19.07 -13.36 -11.00
C ASP A 272 -17.84 -13.27 -10.09
N ILE A 273 -16.79 -12.60 -10.59
CA ILE A 273 -15.55 -12.37 -9.84
C ILE A 273 -15.61 -11.01 -9.18
N ILE A 274 -15.42 -11.00 -7.87
CA ILE A 274 -15.53 -9.82 -7.01
C ILE A 274 -14.16 -9.47 -6.44
N LEU A 275 -13.73 -8.22 -6.61
CA LEU A 275 -12.62 -7.68 -5.85
C LEU A 275 -13.17 -6.94 -4.62
N ILE A 276 -12.86 -7.46 -3.42
CA ILE A 276 -13.27 -6.79 -2.17
C ILE A 276 -12.38 -5.57 -1.94
N GLN A 277 -13.02 -4.42 -1.74
CA GLN A 277 -12.37 -3.19 -1.27
C GLN A 277 -12.52 -3.06 0.25
N ASP A 278 -13.74 -3.17 0.78
CA ASP A 278 -14.02 -3.07 2.22
C ASP A 278 -15.11 -4.05 2.66
N ILE A 279 -15.06 -4.47 3.93
CA ILE A 279 -16.10 -5.28 4.57
C ILE A 279 -16.64 -4.48 5.75
N PHE A 280 -17.95 -4.27 5.78
CA PHE A 280 -18.65 -3.54 6.84
C PHE A 280 -19.13 -4.47 7.96
N ASN A 281 -19.27 -3.90 9.15
CA ASN A 281 -19.58 -4.64 10.40
C ASN A 281 -21.05 -5.06 10.55
N ASP A 282 -21.88 -4.79 9.54
CA ASP A 282 -23.30 -5.11 9.47
C ASP A 282 -23.62 -6.25 8.47
N GLY A 283 -22.58 -6.89 7.91
CA GLY A 283 -22.72 -8.01 6.99
C GLY A 283 -22.70 -7.62 5.52
N TRP A 284 -22.31 -6.39 5.21
CA TRP A 284 -22.16 -5.87 3.85
C TRP A 284 -20.69 -5.77 3.42
N VAL A 285 -20.48 -5.77 2.11
CA VAL A 285 -19.19 -5.61 1.45
C VAL A 285 -19.31 -4.45 0.49
N HIS A 286 -18.27 -3.63 0.39
CA HIS A 286 -18.04 -2.74 -0.75
C HIS A 286 -16.99 -3.37 -1.66
N GLY A 287 -17.32 -3.55 -2.94
CA GLY A 287 -16.40 -4.18 -3.87
C GLY A 287 -16.77 -3.97 -5.33
N ILE A 288 -15.86 -4.40 -6.19
CA ILE A 288 -15.98 -4.29 -7.64
C ILE A 288 -16.31 -5.67 -8.21
N ASN A 289 -17.45 -5.79 -8.89
CA ASN A 289 -17.74 -6.93 -9.75
C ASN A 289 -16.93 -6.79 -11.04
N CYS A 290 -15.82 -7.53 -11.14
CA CYS A 290 -14.91 -7.50 -12.28
C CYS A 290 -15.51 -8.09 -13.55
N THR A 291 -16.54 -8.94 -13.45
CA THR A 291 -17.21 -9.54 -14.61
C THR A 291 -18.12 -8.52 -15.30
N THR A 292 -18.87 -7.74 -14.52
CA THR A 292 -19.81 -6.74 -15.06
C THR A 292 -19.25 -5.32 -15.05
N ASN A 293 -18.06 -5.13 -14.45
CA ASN A 293 -17.38 -3.85 -14.26
C ASN A 293 -18.25 -2.82 -13.50
N THR A 294 -18.90 -3.27 -12.44
CA THR A 294 -19.75 -2.44 -11.56
C THR A 294 -19.19 -2.42 -10.14
N GLU A 295 -19.33 -1.30 -9.44
CA GLU A 295 -18.83 -1.07 -8.07
C GLU A 295 -20.00 -0.68 -7.17
N GLY A 296 -20.01 -1.22 -5.95
CA GLY A 296 -21.00 -0.87 -4.94
C GLY A 296 -21.10 -1.93 -3.85
N THR A 297 -22.21 -1.93 -3.13
CA THR A 297 -22.39 -2.74 -1.93
C THR A 297 -23.24 -4.00 -2.17
N PHE A 298 -22.94 -5.05 -1.41
CA PHE A 298 -23.71 -6.31 -1.45
C PHE A 298 -23.45 -7.14 -0.18
N PRO A 299 -24.32 -8.11 0.17
CA PRO A 299 -24.12 -8.94 1.36
C PRO A 299 -22.89 -9.86 1.27
N VAL A 300 -22.13 -9.97 2.36
CA VAL A 300 -20.98 -10.90 2.48
C VAL A 300 -21.39 -12.35 2.17
N ALA A 301 -22.61 -12.74 2.56
CA ALA A 301 -23.12 -14.10 2.35
C ALA A 301 -23.17 -14.52 0.87
N CYS A 302 -23.13 -13.57 -0.07
CA CYS A 302 -23.20 -13.86 -1.49
C CYS A 302 -21.88 -14.38 -2.08
N ILE A 303 -20.77 -14.28 -1.36
CA ILE A 303 -19.42 -14.50 -1.90
C ILE A 303 -18.60 -15.51 -1.08
N THR A 304 -17.60 -16.12 -1.71
CA THR A 304 -16.59 -16.97 -1.08
C THR A 304 -15.20 -16.67 -1.65
N PRO A 305 -14.09 -16.89 -0.91
CA PRO A 305 -12.75 -16.72 -1.45
C PRO A 305 -12.55 -17.46 -2.77
N TYR A 306 -11.86 -16.82 -3.72
CA TYR A 306 -11.52 -17.44 -5.00
C TYR A 306 -10.28 -18.32 -4.85
N GLU A 307 -10.48 -19.63 -4.73
CA GLU A 307 -9.39 -20.61 -4.69
C GLU A 307 -8.93 -20.96 -6.12
N LEU A 308 -7.72 -20.57 -6.49
CA LEU A 308 -7.07 -21.08 -7.72
C LEU A 308 -6.57 -22.50 -7.45
N GLY A 309 -7.36 -23.52 -7.78
CA GLY A 309 -6.85 -24.90 -7.78
C GLY A 309 -7.87 -26.02 -7.69
N ASN A 310 -8.67 -26.22 -8.75
CA ASN A 310 -9.07 -27.54 -9.26
C ASN A 310 -10.00 -27.39 -10.49
N PHE A 311 -9.48 -26.83 -11.58
CA PHE A 311 -10.00 -27.20 -12.90
C PHE A 311 -9.22 -28.41 -13.37
N ASN A 312 -9.69 -29.59 -12.96
CA ASN A 312 -9.37 -30.81 -13.67
C ASN A 312 -9.91 -30.64 -15.10
N GLU A 313 -9.01 -30.65 -16.07
CA GLU A 313 -9.30 -31.07 -17.44
C GLU A 313 -10.00 -32.42 -17.35
N ASN A 314 -11.33 -32.42 -17.46
CA ASN A 314 -12.16 -33.55 -17.86
C ASN A 314 -13.58 -33.03 -18.11
N THR A 315 -13.75 -32.26 -19.17
CA THR A 315 -15.04 -32.17 -19.89
C THR A 315 -14.83 -31.58 -21.28
N SER A 316 -14.04 -32.30 -22.08
CA SER A 316 -14.14 -32.24 -23.54
C SER A 316 -13.58 -33.53 -24.12
N ALA A 317 -14.37 -34.60 -23.98
CA ALA A 317 -14.34 -35.74 -24.87
C ALA A 317 -15.75 -36.36 -24.86
N SER A 318 -16.46 -36.12 -25.96
CA SER A 318 -17.47 -36.98 -26.60
C SER A 318 -18.62 -37.56 -25.77
#